data_AF-A0A1E7EW93-F1
#
_entry.id   AF-A0A1E7EW93-F1
#
_cell.length_a   1.000
_cell.length_b   1.000
_cell.length_c   1.000
_cell.angle_alpha   90.00
_cell.angle_beta   90.00
_cell.angle_gamma   90.00
#
_symmetry.space_group_name_H-M   'P 1'
#
loop_
_entity.id
_entity.type
_entity.pdbx_description
1 polymer ?
#
loop_
_entity_poly.entity_id
_entity_poly.type
_entity_poly.pdbx_seq_one_letter_code
_entity_poly.pdbx_strand_id
1 'polypeptide(L)'
;VKTTMRTLSTSTATKLFSTGFIVGPIVDSLHNQCLLRYDILPISVQWPTITGPASPVAPLLSFGVDNNPSIIDYHYYPFFFCSSWTVPPLLGIAYLILGGVLPRIVESILLQVKLKNEQRNSKSRATTPDDTIDTIDTSSSSSPSYSSTWQQQKQKQLQTRAILAVTTTAIIIKLSEYLETHHDILFVDNDTTTATTSMLLSYLNIHTHSEASLLVMLMAATIQWAVLDGSIIALLVATLTAIGGPISELPFVGHGVWTYLDEAANYFPLQNININNILQQLPEQLPQIIFGTSNYHDLAISTITGPCYFAVAMDAIALGRWFDSLLPSSSSSSSSYTLSDTDRIKR
;
A
#
# COMPACT_ATOMS: atom_id res chain seq x y z
N VAL A 1 -21.50 24.94 5.83
CA VAL A 1 -20.94 23.91 6.73
C VAL A 1 -19.43 23.95 6.63
N LYS A 2 -18.71 24.34 7.69
CA LYS A 2 -17.23 24.36 7.70
C LYS A 2 -16.75 22.98 8.13
N THR A 3 -16.42 22.12 7.17
CA THR A 3 -15.88 20.78 7.45
C THR A 3 -14.47 20.95 8.02
N THR A 4 -14.34 20.88 9.34
CA THR A 4 -13.02 20.93 9.98
C THR A 4 -12.38 19.56 9.81
N MET A 5 -11.30 19.49 9.03
CA MET A 5 -10.55 18.24 8.83
C MET A 5 -10.04 17.74 10.19
N ARG A 6 -10.31 16.47 10.51
CA ARG A 6 -9.83 15.86 11.75
C ARG A 6 -8.31 15.74 11.67
N THR A 7 -7.59 16.44 12.53
CA THR A 7 -6.13 16.36 12.59
C THR A 7 -5.69 14.99 13.10
N LEU A 8 -4.54 14.51 12.60
CA LEU A 8 -3.90 13.29 13.11
C LEU A 8 -3.40 13.57 14.53
N SER A 9 -3.68 12.68 15.48
CA SER A 9 -3.15 12.83 16.84
C SER A 9 -1.64 12.60 16.85
N THR A 10 -0.90 13.33 17.69
CA THR A 10 0.56 13.14 17.83
C THR A 10 0.91 11.71 18.24
N SER A 11 0.09 11.07 19.09
CA SER A 11 0.26 9.68 19.49
C SER A 11 0.10 8.72 18.31
N THR A 12 -0.95 8.88 17.49
CA THR A 12 -1.16 8.07 16.28
C THR A 12 -0.01 8.27 15.29
N ALA A 13 0.38 9.52 15.05
CA ALA A 13 1.48 9.87 14.15
C ALA A 13 2.80 9.21 14.58
N THR A 14 3.13 9.29 15.87
CA THR A 14 4.36 8.71 16.43
C THR A 14 4.35 7.18 16.29
N LYS A 15 3.22 6.52 16.54
CA LYS A 15 3.09 5.07 16.38
C LYS A 15 3.23 4.65 14.92
N LEU A 16 2.55 5.33 13.99
CA LEU A 16 2.69 5.07 12.55
C LEU A 16 4.13 5.24 12.08
N PHE A 17 4.76 6.36 12.43
CA PHE A 17 6.15 6.63 12.06
C PHE A 17 7.08 5.56 12.62
N SER A 18 6.94 5.22 13.90
CA SER A 18 7.78 4.21 14.55
C SER A 18 7.59 2.83 13.93
N THR A 19 6.35 2.46 13.58
CA THR A 19 6.09 1.20 12.89
C THR A 19 6.75 1.17 11.51
N GLY A 20 6.59 2.21 10.68
CA GLY A 20 7.26 2.28 9.39
C GLY A 20 8.79 2.29 9.50
N PHE A 21 9.33 2.99 10.50
CA PHE A 21 10.77 3.07 10.74
C PHE A 21 11.38 1.74 11.19
N ILE A 22 10.68 0.96 12.01
CA ILE A 22 11.21 -0.29 12.58
C ILE A 22 10.86 -1.51 11.74
N VAL A 23 9.59 -1.66 11.37
CA VAL A 23 9.08 -2.82 10.63
C VAL A 23 9.39 -2.70 9.14
N GLY A 24 9.35 -1.48 8.60
CA GLY A 24 9.60 -1.20 7.20
C GLY A 24 10.90 -1.82 6.68
N PRO A 25 12.07 -1.55 7.30
CA PRO A 25 13.35 -2.13 6.88
C PRO A 25 13.40 -3.67 6.91
N ILE A 26 12.63 -4.31 7.81
CA ILE A 26 12.54 -5.78 7.86
C ILE A 26 11.81 -6.29 6.62
N VAL A 27 10.66 -5.67 6.31
CA VAL A 27 9.84 -6.04 5.15
C VAL A 27 10.57 -5.72 3.84
N ASP A 28 11.20 -4.55 3.77
CA ASP A 28 12.09 -4.11 2.69
C ASP A 28 13.23 -5.11 2.46
N SER A 29 13.84 -5.61 3.54
CA SER A 29 14.89 -6.63 3.42
C SER A 29 14.43 -7.96 2.87
N LEU A 30 13.14 -8.30 2.98
CA LEU A 30 12.57 -9.48 2.33
C LEU A 30 12.33 -9.19 0.85
N HIS A 31 11.79 -8.02 0.52
CA HIS A 31 11.51 -7.62 -0.86
C HIS A 31 12.78 -7.50 -1.71
N ASN A 32 13.82 -6.91 -1.13
CA ASN A 32 14.94 -6.39 -1.89
C ASN A 32 16.11 -7.35 -2.00
N GLN A 33 16.04 -8.51 -1.35
CA GLN A 33 17.02 -9.57 -1.60
C GLN A 33 17.04 -10.00 -3.07
N CYS A 34 15.92 -9.95 -3.80
CA CYS A 34 15.85 -10.39 -5.19
C CYS A 34 15.56 -9.27 -6.20
N LEU A 35 15.44 -8.02 -5.76
CA LEU A 35 15.02 -6.89 -6.61
C LEU A 35 16.05 -5.78 -6.69
N LEU A 36 16.68 -5.44 -5.55
CA LEU A 36 17.49 -4.25 -5.43
C LEU A 36 18.88 -4.56 -4.89
N ARG A 37 19.83 -3.75 -5.36
CA ARG A 37 21.13 -3.59 -4.75
C ARG A 37 21.22 -2.19 -4.16
N TYR A 38 21.56 -2.09 -2.88
CA TYR A 38 21.81 -0.80 -2.24
C TYR A 38 23.25 -0.37 -2.44
N ASP A 39 23.42 0.79 -3.07
CA ASP A 39 24.74 1.34 -3.38
C ASP A 39 25.16 2.41 -2.36
N ILE A 40 24.20 3.07 -1.70
CA ILE A 40 24.44 4.10 -0.68
C ILE A 40 23.96 3.66 0.71
N LEU A 41 24.87 3.75 1.69
CA LEU A 41 24.65 3.41 3.10
C LEU A 41 23.98 2.04 3.32
N PRO A 42 24.48 0.96 2.70
CA PRO A 42 23.88 -0.36 2.85
C PRO A 42 23.99 -0.85 4.29
N ILE A 43 22.91 -1.47 4.76
CA ILE A 43 22.85 -2.21 6.01
C ILE A 43 22.68 -3.67 5.61
N SER A 44 23.70 -4.48 5.86
CA SER A 44 23.60 -5.92 5.62
C SER A 44 24.03 -6.72 6.83
N VAL A 45 23.22 -7.73 7.16
CA VAL A 45 23.55 -8.74 8.16
C VAL A 45 23.68 -10.04 7.40
N GLN A 46 24.88 -10.62 7.41
CA GLN A 46 25.10 -11.92 6.79
C GLN A 46 24.38 -13.02 7.57
N TRP A 47 23.97 -14.07 6.88
CA TRP A 47 23.54 -15.29 7.56
C TRP A 47 24.68 -15.75 8.49
N PRO A 48 24.38 -16.25 9.70
CA PRO A 48 25.40 -16.82 10.56
C PRO A 48 26.06 -17.94 9.77
N THR A 49 27.28 -17.71 9.28
CA THR A 49 28.03 -18.76 8.62
C THR A 49 28.27 -19.80 9.69
N ILE A 50 27.59 -20.95 9.60
CA ILE A 50 27.85 -22.07 10.49
C ILE A 50 29.25 -22.56 10.10
N THR A 51 30.28 -21.95 10.67
CA THR A 51 31.68 -22.35 10.55
C THR A 51 31.93 -23.60 11.38
N GLY A 52 31.07 -24.60 11.22
CA GLY A 52 31.20 -25.93 11.79
C GLY A 52 31.58 -26.91 10.68
N PRO A 53 32.50 -27.86 10.94
CA PRO A 53 32.80 -28.92 9.99
C PRO A 53 31.51 -29.73 9.73
N ALA A 54 30.98 -29.66 8.51
CA ALA A 54 29.95 -30.52 7.93
C ALA A 54 28.86 -30.96 8.92
N SER A 55 27.99 -30.04 9.36
CA SER A 55 26.78 -30.43 10.09
C SER A 55 25.64 -30.69 9.10
N PRO A 56 25.04 -31.91 9.07
CA PRO A 56 24.06 -32.34 8.07
C PRO A 56 22.65 -31.71 8.25
N VAL A 57 22.51 -30.64 9.04
CA VAL A 57 21.22 -30.03 9.38
C VAL A 57 20.86 -28.82 8.51
N ALA A 58 21.66 -28.56 7.45
CA ALA A 58 21.42 -27.47 6.51
C ALA A 58 20.16 -27.57 5.61
N PRO A 59 19.41 -28.67 5.44
CA PRO A 59 18.37 -28.69 4.40
C PRO A 59 16.98 -28.20 4.85
N LEU A 60 16.75 -27.83 6.13
CA LEU A 60 15.38 -27.49 6.55
C LEU A 60 14.91 -26.09 6.10
N LEU A 61 15.83 -25.19 5.73
CA LEU A 61 15.52 -23.88 5.13
C LEU A 61 16.21 -23.68 3.76
N SER A 62 16.98 -24.66 3.29
CA SER A 62 17.49 -24.68 1.92
C SER A 62 16.37 -25.20 1.02
N PHE A 63 15.50 -24.30 0.57
CA PHE A 63 14.52 -24.61 -0.48
C PHE A 63 15.27 -25.13 -1.72
N GLY A 64 15.11 -26.43 -2.01
CA GLY A 64 15.39 -27.07 -3.31
C GLY A 64 16.66 -26.64 -4.04
N VAL A 65 17.84 -27.03 -3.55
CA VAL A 65 19.06 -27.00 -4.37
C VAL A 65 19.20 -28.37 -5.03
N ASP A 66 18.90 -28.44 -6.32
CA ASP A 66 19.24 -29.59 -7.14
C ASP A 66 20.77 -29.70 -7.22
N ASN A 67 21.29 -30.89 -6.93
CA ASN A 67 22.73 -31.19 -6.84
C ASN A 67 23.43 -31.25 -8.21
N ASN A 68 23.09 -30.37 -9.16
CA ASN A 68 23.74 -30.33 -10.47
C ASN A 68 24.90 -29.31 -10.46
N PRO A 69 26.16 -29.76 -10.35
CA PRO A 69 27.32 -28.88 -10.12
C PRO A 69 27.76 -28.07 -11.37
N SER A 70 26.99 -28.10 -12.46
CA SER A 70 27.26 -27.34 -13.68
C SER A 70 26.36 -26.11 -13.89
N ILE A 71 25.52 -25.76 -12.91
CA ILE A 71 24.76 -24.50 -12.89
C ILE A 71 25.13 -23.76 -11.60
N ILE A 72 26.39 -23.34 -11.51
CA ILE A 72 26.81 -22.33 -10.54
C ILE A 72 26.60 -20.99 -11.25
N ASP A 73 25.45 -20.34 -11.03
CA ASP A 73 25.32 -18.86 -11.01
C ASP A 73 23.86 -18.41 -10.82
N TYR A 74 23.22 -18.87 -9.74
CA TYR A 74 22.06 -18.15 -9.22
C TYR A 74 22.34 -17.73 -7.78
N HIS A 75 22.88 -16.52 -7.66
CA HIS A 75 22.60 -15.52 -6.63
C HIS A 75 22.09 -16.06 -5.28
N TYR A 76 22.91 -16.82 -4.58
CA TYR A 76 22.73 -16.99 -3.13
C TYR A 76 23.09 -15.67 -2.46
N TYR A 77 22.09 -14.86 -2.14
CA TYR A 77 22.30 -13.66 -1.34
C TYR A 77 22.79 -14.09 0.05
N PRO A 78 24.03 -13.75 0.45
CA PRO A 78 24.61 -14.20 1.72
C PRO A 78 24.01 -13.46 2.92
N PHE A 79 22.96 -12.68 2.72
CA PHE A 79 22.42 -11.75 3.69
C PHE A 79 21.10 -12.25 4.27
N PHE A 80 21.03 -12.31 5.60
CA PHE A 80 19.80 -12.46 6.36
C PHE A 80 18.94 -11.19 6.29
N PHE A 81 19.61 -10.04 6.24
CA PHE A 81 19.00 -8.71 6.20
C PHE A 81 19.79 -7.84 5.23
N CYS A 82 19.11 -7.13 4.34
CA CYS A 82 19.70 -6.19 3.38
C CYS A 82 18.76 -4.98 3.24
N SER A 83 19.19 -3.78 3.60
CA SER A 83 18.44 -2.52 3.45
C SER A 83 19.43 -1.35 3.33
N SER A 84 18.96 -0.10 3.42
CA SER A 84 19.80 1.10 3.51
C SER A 84 19.36 1.98 4.69
N TRP A 85 20.28 2.74 5.28
CA TRP A 85 19.94 3.73 6.32
C TRP A 85 18.98 4.82 5.85
N THR A 86 18.80 4.99 4.54
CA THR A 86 17.83 5.91 3.94
C THR A 86 16.39 5.36 4.01
N VAL A 87 16.22 4.04 4.03
CA VAL A 87 14.90 3.37 3.98
C VAL A 87 14.07 3.58 5.27
N PRO A 88 14.60 3.37 6.50
CA PRO A 88 13.81 3.55 7.73
C PRO A 88 13.10 4.91 7.84
N PRO A 89 13.76 6.08 7.67
CA PRO A 89 13.08 7.36 7.76
C PRO A 89 12.05 7.57 6.64
N LEU A 90 12.33 7.09 5.42
CA LEU A 90 11.37 7.17 4.30
C LEU A 90 10.11 6.37 4.60
N LEU A 91 10.24 5.13 5.06
CA LEU A 91 9.10 4.29 5.41
C LEU A 91 8.36 4.82 6.65
N GLY A 92 9.05 5.39 7.63
CA GLY A 92 8.41 6.08 8.75
C GLY A 92 7.50 7.23 8.29
N ILE A 93 7.98 8.07 7.38
CA ILE A 93 7.18 9.16 6.78
C ILE A 93 6.03 8.59 5.94
N ALA A 94 6.30 7.57 5.12
CA ALA A 94 5.29 6.93 4.29
C ALA A 94 4.13 6.39 5.13
N TYR A 95 4.40 5.66 6.22
CA TYR A 95 3.36 5.13 7.11
C TYR A 95 2.52 6.23 7.76
N LEU A 96 3.14 7.36 8.13
CA LEU A 96 2.43 8.52 8.65
C LEU A 96 1.47 9.11 7.61
N ILE A 97 1.94 9.26 6.36
CA ILE A 97 1.13 9.83 5.27
C ILE A 97 0.02 8.86 4.87
N LEU A 98 0.34 7.60 4.63
CA LEU A 98 -0.58 6.58 4.12
C LEU A 98 -1.60 6.14 5.18
N GLY A 99 -1.17 5.92 6.41
CA GLY A 99 -2.05 5.51 7.51
C GLY A 99 -2.79 6.66 8.18
N GLY A 100 -2.22 7.87 8.11
CA GLY A 100 -2.72 9.03 8.81
C GLY A 100 -3.36 10.07 7.90
N VAL A 101 -2.55 10.70 7.05
CA VAL A 101 -2.92 11.95 6.35
C VAL A 101 -3.83 11.69 5.15
N LEU A 102 -3.42 10.81 4.25
CA LEU A 102 -4.04 10.61 2.94
C LEU A 102 -5.49 10.08 3.04
N PRO A 103 -5.83 9.11 3.90
CA PRO A 103 -7.21 8.66 4.06
C PRO A 103 -8.16 9.77 4.49
N ARG A 104 -7.71 10.68 5.37
CA ARG A 104 -8.50 11.82 5.86
C ARG A 104 -8.72 12.87 4.76
N ILE A 105 -7.72 13.10 3.92
CA ILE A 105 -7.84 13.99 2.74
C ILE A 105 -8.89 13.42 1.78
N VAL A 106 -8.76 12.15 1.41
CA VAL A 106 -9.69 11.48 0.49
C VAL A 106 -11.11 11.46 1.05
N GLU A 107 -11.28 11.14 2.34
CA GLU A 107 -12.58 11.20 3.01
C GLU A 107 -13.20 12.60 2.95
N SER A 108 -12.40 13.64 3.22
CA SER A 108 -12.87 15.03 3.18
C SER A 108 -13.33 15.44 1.78
N ILE A 109 -12.59 15.03 0.74
CA ILE A 109 -12.95 15.29 -0.66
C ILE A 109 -14.25 14.57 -1.02
N LEU A 110 -14.38 13.28 -0.68
CA LEU A 110 -15.58 12.49 -0.98
C LEU A 110 -16.83 13.06 -0.29
N LEU A 111 -16.71 13.52 0.96
CA LEU A 111 -17.80 14.17 1.67
C LEU A 111 -18.21 15.49 1.00
N GLN A 112 -17.25 16.30 0.53
CA GLN A 112 -17.56 17.54 -0.20
C GLN A 112 -18.29 17.26 -1.52
N VAL A 113 -17.87 16.24 -2.27
CA VAL A 113 -18.53 15.81 -3.50
C VAL A 113 -19.96 15.36 -3.22
N LYS A 114 -20.17 14.56 -2.16
CA LYS A 114 -21.50 14.09 -1.76
C LYS A 114 -22.43 15.25 -1.38
N LEU A 115 -21.98 16.18 -0.53
CA LEU A 115 -22.76 17.34 -0.12
C LEU A 115 -23.14 18.24 -1.30
N LYS A 116 -22.22 18.45 -2.25
CA LYS A 116 -22.49 19.23 -3.47
C LYS A 116 -23.56 18.57 -4.35
N ASN A 117 -23.53 17.24 -4.45
CA ASN A 117 -24.53 16.48 -5.21
C ASN A 117 -25.91 16.52 -4.53
N GLU A 118 -25.97 16.42 -3.20
CA GLU A 118 -27.22 16.55 -2.44
C GLU A 118 -27.85 17.94 -2.60
N GLN A 119 -27.05 19.01 -2.50
CA GLN A 119 -27.52 20.38 -2.73
C GLN A 119 -28.06 20.58 -4.16
N ARG A 120 -27.42 19.98 -5.16
CA ARG A 120 -27.89 20.02 -6.54
C ARG A 120 -29.24 19.31 -6.69
N ASN A 121 -29.44 18.18 -6.03
CA ASN A 121 -30.70 17.43 -6.07
C ASN A 121 -31.83 18.13 -5.30
N SER A 122 -31.56 18.75 -4.15
CA SER A 122 -32.56 19.52 -3.39
C SER A 122 -33.07 20.74 -4.16
N LYS A 123 -32.19 21.43 -4.91
CA LYS A 123 -32.60 22.57 -5.74
C LYS A 123 -33.56 22.14 -6.86
N SER A 124 -33.39 20.95 -7.43
CA SER A 124 -34.30 20.41 -8.46
C SER A 124 -35.67 20.03 -7.90
N ARG A 125 -35.75 19.60 -6.63
CA ARG A 125 -37.00 19.14 -6.00
C ARG A 125 -37.88 20.27 -5.45
N ALA A 126 -37.31 21.42 -5.12
CA ALA A 126 -38.05 22.59 -4.65
C ALA A 126 -38.97 23.23 -5.70
N THR A 127 -38.98 22.73 -6.93
CA THR A 127 -39.83 23.22 -8.03
C THR A 127 -41.20 22.53 -8.15
N THR A 128 -41.50 21.54 -7.31
CA THR A 128 -42.84 20.91 -7.23
C THR A 128 -43.48 21.25 -5.89
N PRO A 129 -44.51 22.13 -5.86
CA PRO A 129 -45.28 22.39 -4.66
C PRO A 129 -46.21 21.19 -4.43
N ASP A 130 -46.00 20.46 -3.35
CA ASP A 130 -46.92 19.41 -2.91
C ASP A 130 -47.31 19.72 -1.46
N ASP A 131 -48.54 20.20 -1.31
CA ASP A 131 -49.19 20.54 -0.04
C ASP A 131 -49.64 19.25 0.62
N THR A 132 -48.87 18.71 1.56
CA THR A 132 -49.42 17.74 2.51
C THR A 132 -48.74 17.86 3.87
N ILE A 133 -49.51 18.40 4.80
CA ILE A 133 -49.18 18.61 6.21
C ILE A 133 -49.45 17.29 6.91
N ASP A 134 -48.41 16.64 7.45
CA ASP A 134 -48.59 15.62 8.47
C ASP A 134 -47.64 15.87 9.65
N THR A 135 -48.27 15.93 10.81
CA THR A 135 -47.71 16.33 12.10
C THR A 135 -47.59 15.06 12.93
N ILE A 136 -46.39 14.58 13.24
CA ILE A 136 -46.21 13.41 14.11
C ILE A 136 -45.17 13.67 15.19
N ASP A 137 -45.63 13.43 16.42
CA ASP A 137 -45.01 13.62 17.73
C ASP A 137 -43.67 12.93 17.91
N THR A 138 -42.72 13.67 18.48
CA THR A 138 -41.38 13.19 18.84
C THR A 138 -41.35 12.84 20.33
N SER A 139 -41.48 11.55 20.66
CA SER A 139 -41.33 11.05 22.03
C SER A 139 -39.85 10.78 22.36
N SER A 140 -39.36 11.46 23.39
CA SER A 140 -38.01 11.37 23.93
C SER A 140 -37.76 10.04 24.63
N SER A 141 -37.00 9.14 24.00
CA SER A 141 -36.52 7.89 24.60
C SER A 141 -35.09 8.04 25.09
N SER A 142 -34.93 7.94 26.41
CA SER A 142 -33.66 7.94 27.13
C SER A 142 -32.80 6.74 26.73
N SER A 143 -31.62 6.99 26.16
CA SER A 143 -30.70 5.96 25.66
C SER A 143 -29.99 5.20 26.80
N PRO A 144 -29.99 3.86 26.81
CA PRO A 144 -29.37 3.06 27.86
C PRO A 144 -27.84 2.95 27.74
N SER A 145 -27.18 2.76 28.88
CA SER A 145 -25.73 2.72 29.15
C SER A 145 -24.96 1.51 28.54
N TYR A 146 -25.13 1.25 27.25
CA TYR A 146 -24.53 0.09 26.54
C TYR A 146 -23.10 0.31 25.99
N SER A 147 -22.37 1.36 26.38
CA SER A 147 -21.24 1.86 25.57
C SER A 147 -19.90 1.12 25.72
N SER A 148 -19.58 0.49 26.85
CA SER A 148 -18.21 0.00 27.12
C SER A 148 -17.84 -1.31 26.40
N THR A 149 -18.70 -2.33 26.44
CA THR A 149 -18.42 -3.65 25.84
C THR A 149 -18.27 -3.58 24.32
N TRP A 150 -19.12 -2.76 23.66
CA TRP A 150 -19.08 -2.56 22.21
C TRP A 150 -17.80 -1.87 21.75
N GLN A 151 -17.32 -0.87 22.48
CA GLN A 151 -16.06 -0.19 22.18
C GLN A 151 -14.87 -1.15 22.27
N GLN A 152 -14.85 -1.99 23.30
CA GLN A 152 -13.79 -2.98 23.48
C GLN A 152 -13.79 -4.03 22.35
N GLN A 153 -14.96 -4.51 21.92
CA GLN A 153 -15.08 -5.45 20.79
C GLN A 153 -14.61 -4.82 19.47
N LYS A 154 -15.01 -3.56 19.21
CA LYS A 154 -14.57 -2.83 18.02
C LYS A 154 -13.05 -2.63 18.00
N GLN A 155 -12.45 -2.29 19.13
CA GLN A 155 -11.00 -2.14 19.24
C GLN A 155 -10.27 -3.46 18.97
N LYS A 156 -10.74 -4.58 19.52
CA LYS A 156 -10.20 -5.92 19.24
C LYS A 156 -10.31 -6.28 17.76
N GLN A 157 -11.45 -5.97 17.12
CA GLN A 157 -11.65 -6.22 15.70
C GLN A 157 -10.67 -5.42 14.84
N LEU A 158 -10.44 -4.13 15.16
CA LEU A 158 -9.47 -3.28 14.47
C LEU A 158 -8.04 -3.79 14.65
N GLN A 159 -7.68 -4.24 15.86
CA GLN A 159 -6.39 -4.85 16.13
C GLN A 159 -6.17 -6.10 15.27
N THR A 160 -7.13 -7.02 15.26
CA THR A 160 -7.02 -8.25 14.45
C THR A 160 -6.86 -7.91 12.97
N ARG A 161 -7.62 -6.93 12.45
CA ARG A 161 -7.48 -6.47 11.06
C ARG A 161 -6.11 -5.88 10.77
N ALA A 162 -5.57 -5.06 11.68
CA ALA A 162 -4.23 -4.50 11.51
C ALA A 162 -3.15 -5.58 11.50
N ILE A 163 -3.22 -6.57 12.39
CA ILE A 163 -2.30 -7.71 12.40
C ILE A 163 -2.40 -8.50 11.10
N LEU A 164 -3.62 -8.84 10.67
CA LEU A 164 -3.83 -9.57 9.42
C LEU A 164 -3.32 -8.77 8.21
N ALA A 165 -3.49 -7.44 8.21
CA ALA A 165 -2.99 -6.59 7.13
C ALA A 165 -1.47 -6.66 7.04
N VAL A 166 -0.76 -6.46 8.16
CA VAL A 166 0.72 -6.54 8.18
C VAL A 166 1.21 -7.93 7.75
N THR A 167 0.61 -9.00 8.28
CA THR A 167 1.00 -10.37 7.93
C THR A 167 0.74 -10.67 6.45
N THR A 168 -0.40 -10.25 5.91
CA THR A 168 -0.73 -10.46 4.49
C THR A 168 0.15 -9.62 3.57
N THR A 169 0.54 -8.40 3.96
CA THR A 169 1.52 -7.60 3.21
C THR A 169 2.87 -8.31 3.16
N ALA A 170 3.36 -8.84 4.28
CA ALA A 170 4.61 -9.60 4.30
C ALA A 170 4.56 -10.83 3.38
N ILE A 171 3.41 -11.53 3.34
CA ILE A 171 3.19 -12.67 2.42
C ILE A 171 3.19 -12.21 0.96
N ILE A 172 2.51 -11.10 0.63
CA ILE A 172 2.47 -10.54 -0.73
C ILE A 172 3.88 -10.14 -1.18
N ILE A 173 4.67 -9.53 -0.29
CA ILE A 173 6.05 -9.16 -0.58
C ILE A 173 6.92 -10.39 -0.80
N LYS A 174 6.77 -11.45 0.02
CA LYS A 174 7.50 -12.70 -0.22
C LYS A 174 7.05 -13.40 -1.50
N LEU A 175 5.77 -13.31 -1.84
CA LEU A 175 5.23 -13.82 -3.10
C LEU A 175 5.83 -13.07 -4.29
N SER A 176 6.05 -11.76 -4.17
CA SER A 176 6.69 -10.95 -5.21
C SER A 176 8.11 -11.44 -5.52
N GLU A 177 8.90 -11.72 -4.47
CA GLU A 177 10.24 -12.32 -4.61
C GLU A 177 10.17 -13.70 -5.27
N TYR A 178 9.24 -14.53 -4.81
CA TYR A 178 9.08 -15.89 -5.32
C TYR A 178 8.78 -15.88 -6.82
N LEU A 179 7.87 -14.99 -7.25
CA LEU A 179 7.50 -14.85 -8.66
C LEU A 179 8.69 -14.40 -9.51
N GLU A 180 9.47 -13.40 -9.06
CA GLU A 180 10.66 -12.92 -9.82
C GLU A 180 11.80 -13.94 -9.86
N THR A 181 11.85 -14.88 -8.92
CA THR A 181 12.93 -15.89 -8.86
C THR A 181 12.55 -17.21 -9.52
N HIS A 182 11.27 -17.50 -9.75
CA HIS A 182 10.78 -18.79 -10.24
C HIS A 182 9.90 -18.66 -11.50
N HIS A 183 10.53 -18.28 -12.60
CA HIS A 183 9.88 -18.04 -13.90
C HIS A 183 9.07 -19.23 -14.44
N ASP A 184 9.48 -20.45 -14.09
CA ASP A 184 8.93 -21.69 -14.65
C ASP A 184 7.56 -22.08 -14.07
N ILE A 185 7.15 -21.49 -12.95
CA ILE A 185 5.94 -21.93 -12.22
C ILE A 185 4.65 -21.52 -12.94
N LEU A 186 4.65 -20.35 -13.58
CA LEU A 186 3.48 -19.85 -14.27
C LEU A 186 3.37 -20.41 -15.70
N PHE A 187 4.49 -20.86 -16.27
CA PHE A 187 4.59 -21.40 -17.62
C PHE A 187 5.18 -22.81 -17.54
N VAL A 188 4.45 -23.73 -16.89
CA VAL A 188 4.81 -25.15 -16.92
C VAL A 188 4.71 -25.62 -18.37
N ASP A 189 5.85 -26.03 -18.91
CA ASP A 189 5.99 -26.55 -20.27
C ASP A 189 4.95 -27.65 -20.57
N ASN A 190 4.58 -27.78 -21.84
CA ASN A 190 3.40 -28.46 -22.39
C ASN A 190 3.20 -29.98 -22.08
N ASP A 191 3.83 -30.55 -21.06
CA ASP A 191 3.65 -31.93 -20.65
C ASP A 191 2.33 -32.15 -19.87
N THR A 192 1.24 -32.19 -20.64
CA THR A 192 -0.04 -32.88 -20.41
C THR A 192 -0.88 -32.56 -19.17
N THR A 193 -0.40 -31.84 -18.15
CA THR A 193 -1.11 -31.64 -16.88
C THR A 193 -1.58 -30.21 -16.59
N THR A 194 -1.23 -29.22 -17.42
CA THR A 194 -1.53 -27.79 -17.19
C THR A 194 -2.40 -27.12 -18.27
N ALA A 195 -3.22 -27.90 -18.98
CA ALA A 195 -4.11 -27.37 -20.03
C ALA A 195 -5.10 -26.29 -19.54
N THR A 196 -5.45 -26.26 -18.25
CA THR A 196 -6.38 -25.27 -17.69
C THR A 196 -5.73 -23.91 -17.45
N THR A 197 -4.49 -23.87 -16.94
CA THR A 197 -3.78 -22.61 -16.66
C THR A 197 -3.37 -21.93 -17.97
N SER A 198 -2.87 -22.69 -18.95
CA SER A 198 -2.51 -22.15 -20.25
C SER A 198 -3.71 -21.61 -21.03
N MET A 199 -4.87 -22.28 -20.92
CA MET A 199 -6.12 -21.78 -21.51
C MET A 199 -6.57 -20.45 -20.88
N LEU A 200 -6.46 -20.30 -19.56
CA LEU A 200 -6.85 -19.07 -18.87
C LEU A 200 -5.89 -17.91 -19.19
N LEU A 201 -4.57 -18.15 -19.21
CA LEU A 201 -3.58 -17.13 -19.60
C LEU A 201 -3.78 -16.69 -21.06
N SER A 202 -4.04 -17.64 -21.96
CA SER A 202 -4.37 -17.34 -23.36
C SER A 202 -5.68 -16.55 -23.49
N TYR A 203 -6.71 -16.90 -22.71
CA TYR A 203 -7.98 -16.16 -22.69
C TYR A 203 -7.82 -14.72 -22.17
N LEU A 204 -6.93 -14.52 -21.20
CA LEU A 204 -6.59 -13.20 -20.66
C LEU A 204 -5.56 -12.44 -21.51
N ASN A 205 -5.11 -13.02 -22.64
CA ASN A 205 -4.11 -12.43 -23.53
C ASN A 205 -2.80 -12.07 -22.82
N ILE A 206 -2.36 -12.92 -21.91
CA ILE A 206 -1.11 -12.77 -21.15
C ILE A 206 -0.02 -13.54 -21.90
N HIS A 207 1.01 -12.83 -22.32
CA HIS A 207 2.07 -13.38 -23.16
C HIS A 207 3.42 -13.42 -22.48
N THR A 208 3.61 -12.62 -21.42
CA THR A 208 4.90 -12.55 -20.72
C THR A 208 4.79 -12.99 -19.27
N HIS A 209 5.92 -13.46 -18.72
CA HIS A 209 6.04 -13.82 -17.32
C HIS A 209 5.74 -12.64 -16.37
N SER A 210 6.22 -11.44 -16.73
CA SER A 210 5.99 -10.21 -15.97
C SER A 210 4.49 -9.85 -15.87
N GLU A 211 3.74 -10.01 -16.95
CA GLU A 211 2.28 -9.77 -16.98
C GLU A 211 1.53 -10.77 -16.09
N ALA A 212 1.91 -12.05 -16.14
CA ALA A 212 1.30 -13.08 -15.31
C ALA A 212 1.58 -12.84 -13.81
N SER A 213 2.84 -12.52 -13.48
CA SER A 213 3.25 -12.17 -12.12
C SER A 213 2.53 -10.92 -11.61
N LEU A 214 2.44 -9.88 -12.44
CA LEU A 214 1.68 -8.67 -12.15
C LEU A 214 0.21 -9.01 -11.85
N LEU A 215 -0.44 -9.83 -12.67
CA LEU A 215 -1.84 -10.22 -12.45
C LEU A 215 -2.02 -10.95 -11.11
N VAL A 216 -1.16 -11.92 -10.80
CA VAL A 216 -1.20 -12.67 -9.53
C VAL A 216 -1.05 -11.72 -8.34
N MET A 217 -0.10 -10.80 -8.41
CA MET A 217 0.14 -9.80 -7.38
C MET A 217 -1.03 -8.83 -7.21
N LEU A 218 -1.63 -8.38 -8.31
CA LEU A 218 -2.81 -7.51 -8.31
C LEU A 218 -4.03 -8.20 -7.69
N MET A 219 -4.24 -9.48 -8.01
CA MET A 219 -5.29 -10.29 -7.40
C MET A 219 -5.06 -10.44 -5.89
N ALA A 220 -3.84 -10.78 -5.45
CA ALA A 220 -3.51 -10.93 -4.04
C ALA A 220 -3.75 -9.62 -3.25
N ALA A 221 -3.29 -8.48 -3.78
CA ALA A 221 -3.49 -7.17 -3.19
C ALA A 221 -4.99 -6.76 -3.16
N THR A 222 -5.74 -7.05 -4.21
CA THR A 222 -7.18 -6.77 -4.27
C THR A 222 -7.96 -7.63 -3.27
N ILE A 223 -7.61 -8.91 -3.13
CA ILE A 223 -8.20 -9.81 -2.14
C ILE A 223 -7.90 -9.32 -0.72
N GLN A 224 -6.65 -8.89 -0.45
CA GLN A 224 -6.27 -8.30 0.84
C GLN A 224 -7.17 -7.10 1.16
N TRP A 225 -7.37 -6.18 0.21
CA TRP A 225 -8.28 -5.04 0.39
C TRP A 225 -9.72 -5.49 0.67
N ALA A 226 -10.26 -6.40 -0.15
CA ALA A 226 -11.65 -6.84 -0.06
C ALA A 226 -11.95 -7.53 1.29
N VAL A 227 -11.02 -8.34 1.79
CA VAL A 227 -11.18 -9.11 3.04
C VAL A 227 -10.98 -8.26 4.29
N LEU A 228 -9.99 -7.35 4.30
CA LEU A 228 -9.58 -6.66 5.51
C LEU A 228 -10.28 -5.32 5.75
N ASP A 229 -10.58 -4.59 4.67
CA ASP A 229 -11.09 -3.23 4.77
C ASP A 229 -12.40 -3.05 3.98
N GLY A 230 -12.37 -3.35 2.68
CA GLY A 230 -13.50 -3.19 1.76
C GLY A 230 -13.96 -1.75 1.52
N SER A 231 -13.34 -0.75 2.15
CA SER A 231 -13.74 0.65 1.97
C SER A 231 -13.18 1.24 0.67
N ILE A 232 -14.00 2.08 0.02
CA ILE A 232 -13.60 2.79 -1.20
C ILE A 232 -12.45 3.79 -0.93
N ILE A 233 -12.40 4.37 0.27
CA ILE A 233 -11.32 5.28 0.66
C ILE A 233 -10.00 4.52 0.65
N ALA A 234 -9.96 3.33 1.27
CA ALA A 234 -8.74 2.52 1.30
C ALA A 234 -8.32 2.10 -0.11
N LEU A 235 -9.29 1.71 -0.96
CA LEU A 235 -9.01 1.36 -2.35
C LEU A 235 -8.35 2.52 -3.11
N LEU A 236 -8.94 3.72 -3.04
CA LEU A 236 -8.41 4.91 -3.72
C LEU A 236 -7.00 5.27 -3.24
N VAL A 237 -6.77 5.25 -1.93
CA VAL A 237 -5.46 5.54 -1.35
C VAL A 237 -4.43 4.48 -1.78
N ALA A 238 -4.78 3.20 -1.72
CA ALA A 238 -3.90 2.12 -2.11
C ALA A 238 -3.59 2.14 -3.61
N THR A 239 -4.56 2.42 -4.48
CA THR A 239 -4.33 2.61 -5.93
C THR A 239 -3.42 3.80 -6.22
N LEU A 240 -3.63 4.94 -5.55
CA LEU A 240 -2.74 6.10 -5.70
C LEU A 240 -1.31 5.76 -5.25
N THR A 241 -1.17 4.96 -4.20
CA THR A 241 0.14 4.53 -3.69
C THR A 241 0.80 3.50 -4.61
N ALA A 242 0.03 2.61 -5.23
CA ALA A 242 0.52 1.64 -6.21
C ALA A 242 1.14 2.30 -7.44
N ILE A 243 0.74 3.53 -7.77
CA ILE A 243 1.30 4.33 -8.87
C ILE A 243 2.39 5.26 -8.34
N GLY A 244 2.10 5.99 -7.27
CA GLY A 244 2.99 7.02 -6.71
C GLY A 244 4.23 6.46 -6.02
N GLY A 245 4.13 5.27 -5.41
CA GLY A 245 5.24 4.58 -4.75
C GLY A 245 6.38 4.27 -5.73
N PRO A 246 6.14 3.51 -6.80
CA PRO A 246 7.17 3.21 -7.80
C PRO A 246 7.74 4.48 -8.47
N ILE A 247 6.91 5.50 -8.72
CA ILE A 247 7.39 6.79 -9.24
C ILE A 247 8.30 7.51 -8.24
N SER A 248 8.02 7.40 -6.94
CA SER A 248 8.82 8.04 -5.90
C SER A 248 10.21 7.41 -5.73
N GLU A 249 10.44 6.20 -6.24
CA GLU A 249 11.76 5.56 -6.26
C GLU A 249 12.67 6.10 -7.36
N LEU A 250 12.13 6.61 -8.47
CA LEU A 250 12.93 6.99 -9.64
C LEU A 250 14.07 7.98 -9.33
N PRO A 251 13.88 9.02 -8.49
CA PRO A 251 14.98 9.88 -8.07
C PRO A 251 16.10 9.13 -7.35
N PHE A 252 15.77 8.13 -6.54
CA PHE A 252 16.77 7.35 -5.80
C PHE A 252 17.53 6.40 -6.74
N VAL A 253 16.82 5.77 -7.68
CA VAL A 253 17.42 4.89 -8.69
C VAL A 253 18.40 5.67 -9.55
N GLY A 254 17.98 6.80 -10.14
CA GLY A 254 18.86 7.51 -11.05
C GLY A 254 19.96 8.36 -10.38
N HIS A 255 19.89 8.59 -9.06
CA HIS A 255 21.03 9.06 -8.26
C HIS A 255 21.95 7.93 -7.78
N GLY A 256 21.67 6.68 -8.13
CA GLY A 256 22.46 5.52 -7.72
C GLY A 256 22.42 5.28 -6.21
N VAL A 257 21.30 5.58 -5.55
CA VAL A 257 21.10 5.24 -4.13
C VAL A 257 20.88 3.73 -3.99
N TRP A 258 20.12 3.17 -4.93
CA TRP A 258 19.99 1.75 -5.17
C TRP A 258 19.76 1.50 -6.66
N THR A 259 20.03 0.28 -7.10
CA THR A 259 19.88 -0.18 -8.47
C THR A 259 18.97 -1.40 -8.49
N TYR A 260 18.03 -1.44 -9.43
CA TYR A 260 17.28 -2.68 -9.71
C TYR A 260 18.21 -3.67 -10.41
N LEU A 261 18.02 -4.95 -10.12
CA LEU A 261 18.68 -6.02 -10.87
C LEU A 261 18.13 -6.05 -12.30
N ASP A 262 18.99 -6.37 -13.27
CA ASP A 262 18.65 -6.33 -14.69
C ASP A 262 17.45 -7.24 -15.03
N GLU A 263 17.31 -8.37 -14.33
CA GLU A 263 16.21 -9.32 -14.50
C GLU A 263 14.87 -8.77 -13.98
N ALA A 264 14.92 -7.98 -12.90
CA ALA A 264 13.75 -7.39 -12.26
C ALA A 264 13.33 -6.06 -12.89
N ALA A 265 14.25 -5.34 -13.54
CA ALA A 265 14.03 -4.02 -14.12
C ALA A 265 13.25 -4.06 -15.44
N ASN A 266 11.98 -4.51 -15.37
CA ASN A 266 11.14 -4.80 -16.54
C ASN A 266 10.06 -3.74 -16.84
N TYR A 267 10.01 -2.65 -16.07
CA TYR A 267 8.98 -1.62 -16.16
C TYR A 267 9.55 -0.21 -16.09
N PHE A 268 9.02 0.68 -16.92
CA PHE A 268 9.17 2.11 -16.70
C PHE A 268 7.78 2.75 -16.52
N PRO A 269 7.46 3.30 -15.33
CA PRO A 269 6.11 3.81 -15.00
C PRO A 269 5.53 4.82 -15.98
N LEU A 270 6.41 5.48 -16.73
CA LEU A 270 6.05 6.59 -17.58
C LEU A 270 6.26 6.27 -19.07
N GLN A 271 6.51 5.01 -19.44
CA GLN A 271 6.82 4.60 -20.83
C GLN A 271 5.76 5.03 -21.85
N ASN A 272 4.49 5.03 -21.43
CA ASN A 272 3.36 5.40 -22.28
C ASN A 272 2.93 6.86 -22.16
N ILE A 273 3.50 7.59 -21.21
CA ILE A 273 3.29 9.03 -21.13
C ILE A 273 4.26 9.64 -22.13
N ASN A 274 3.78 10.50 -23.03
CA ASN A 274 4.66 11.28 -23.90
C ASN A 274 5.35 12.36 -23.04
N ILE A 275 6.21 11.89 -22.14
CA ILE A 275 6.98 12.70 -21.21
C ILE A 275 7.82 13.68 -22.01
N ASN A 276 8.31 13.29 -23.18
CA ASN A 276 9.09 14.16 -24.06
C ASN A 276 8.35 15.48 -24.31
N ASN A 277 7.03 15.46 -24.54
CA ASN A 277 6.27 16.70 -24.72
C ASN A 277 6.14 17.55 -23.43
N ILE A 278 6.14 16.93 -22.25
CA ILE A 278 6.03 17.64 -20.95
C ILE A 278 7.40 18.14 -20.49
N LEU A 279 8.44 17.33 -20.65
CA LEU A 279 9.82 17.66 -20.26
C LEU A 279 10.50 18.58 -21.26
N GLN A 280 10.15 18.56 -22.55
CA GLN A 280 10.62 19.58 -23.50
C GLN A 280 10.19 20.99 -23.08
N GLN A 281 9.15 21.13 -22.25
CA GLN A 281 8.75 22.41 -21.68
C GLN A 281 9.50 22.76 -20.38
N LEU A 282 10.21 21.81 -19.78
CA LEU A 282 11.02 22.03 -18.60
C LEU A 282 12.48 22.32 -19.02
N PRO A 283 13.23 23.13 -18.25
CA PRO A 283 14.64 23.36 -18.53
C PRO A 283 15.39 22.02 -18.62
N GLU A 284 16.25 21.83 -19.62
CA GLU A 284 16.97 20.55 -19.88
C GLU A 284 17.74 20.01 -18.66
N GLN A 285 18.08 20.89 -17.71
CA GLN A 285 18.77 20.53 -16.48
C GLN A 285 17.86 19.91 -15.41
N LEU A 286 16.55 20.17 -15.45
CA LEU A 286 15.63 19.77 -14.39
C LEU A 286 15.45 18.23 -14.30
N PRO A 287 15.28 17.50 -15.42
CA PRO A 287 15.29 16.03 -15.40
C PRO A 287 16.54 15.44 -14.74
N GLN A 288 17.72 15.96 -15.09
CA GLN A 288 18.98 15.49 -14.53
C GLN A 288 19.10 15.82 -13.03
N ILE A 289 18.61 16.99 -12.59
CA ILE A 289 18.60 17.37 -11.18
C ILE A 289 17.63 16.50 -10.37
N ILE A 290 16.45 16.19 -10.92
CA ILE A 290 15.42 15.44 -10.20
C ILE A 290 15.72 13.95 -10.21
N PHE A 291 16.10 13.40 -11.36
CA PHE A 291 16.26 11.96 -11.55
C PHE A 291 17.72 11.51 -11.53
N GLY A 292 18.71 12.39 -11.55
CA GLY A 292 20.13 12.02 -11.51
C GLY A 292 20.69 11.46 -12.84
N THR A 293 19.84 11.10 -13.80
CA THR A 293 20.23 10.59 -15.12
C THR A 293 19.51 11.34 -16.25
N SER A 294 20.18 11.43 -17.41
CA SER A 294 19.58 11.89 -18.67
C SER A 294 18.92 10.76 -19.46
N ASN A 295 19.24 9.51 -19.13
CA ASN A 295 18.77 8.31 -19.82
C ASN A 295 17.66 7.64 -19.02
N TYR A 296 16.42 7.84 -19.43
CA TYR A 296 15.24 7.24 -18.79
C TYR A 296 15.22 5.71 -18.87
N HIS A 297 15.95 5.11 -19.80
CA HIS A 297 16.09 3.66 -19.89
C HIS A 297 16.80 3.06 -18.67
N ASP A 298 17.62 3.84 -17.97
CA ASP A 298 18.34 3.40 -16.78
C ASP A 298 17.46 3.50 -15.50
N LEU A 299 16.23 4.01 -15.63
CA LEU A 299 15.25 4.16 -14.53
C LEU A 299 14.22 3.03 -14.51
N ALA A 300 14.56 1.88 -15.11
CA ALA A 300 13.69 0.73 -15.07
C ALA A 300 13.57 0.19 -13.63
N ILE A 301 12.35 -0.19 -13.26
CA ILE A 301 11.97 -0.76 -11.97
C ILE A 301 11.19 -2.05 -12.22
N SER A 302 10.85 -2.83 -11.19
CA SER A 302 9.98 -3.99 -11.38
C SER A 302 8.51 -3.61 -11.50
N THR A 303 7.80 -4.21 -12.47
CA THR A 303 6.34 -4.11 -12.64
C THR A 303 5.57 -4.51 -11.38
N ILE A 304 6.11 -5.41 -10.55
CA ILE A 304 5.39 -5.94 -9.38
C ILE A 304 5.45 -5.01 -8.15
N THR A 305 6.27 -3.96 -8.21
CA THR A 305 6.44 -2.99 -7.12
C THR A 305 5.12 -2.27 -6.80
N GLY A 306 4.33 -1.94 -7.83
CA GLY A 306 3.04 -1.27 -7.67
C GLY A 306 2.07 -2.04 -6.75
N PRO A 307 1.75 -3.31 -7.05
CA PRO A 307 0.97 -4.16 -6.14
C PRO A 307 1.55 -4.28 -4.72
N CYS A 308 2.88 -4.27 -4.54
CA CYS A 308 3.50 -4.29 -3.21
C CYS A 308 3.20 -3.00 -2.45
N TYR A 309 3.35 -1.84 -3.10
CA TYR A 309 2.97 -0.55 -2.54
C TYR A 309 1.47 -0.44 -2.20
N PHE A 310 0.61 -1.07 -3.02
CA PHE A 310 -0.82 -1.20 -2.69
C PHE A 310 -1.00 -1.92 -1.35
N ALA A 311 -0.34 -3.08 -1.17
CA ALA A 311 -0.45 -3.88 0.06
C ALA A 311 0.08 -3.13 1.29
N VAL A 312 1.23 -2.45 1.15
CA VAL A 312 1.79 -1.59 2.21
C VAL A 312 0.83 -0.46 2.59
N ALA A 313 0.17 0.17 1.62
CA ALA A 313 -0.83 1.19 1.92
C ALA A 313 -2.00 0.62 2.73
N MET A 314 -2.44 -0.61 2.42
CA MET A 314 -3.53 -1.28 3.14
C MET A 314 -3.17 -1.54 4.60
N ASP A 315 -1.96 -2.00 4.90
CA ASP A 315 -1.54 -2.21 6.29
C ASP A 315 -1.37 -0.90 7.06
N ALA A 316 -0.81 0.15 6.44
CA ALA A 316 -0.64 1.46 7.07
C ALA A 316 -1.99 2.06 7.45
N ILE A 317 -3.00 1.93 6.56
CA ILE A 317 -4.38 2.35 6.82
C ILE A 317 -4.99 1.56 7.99
N ALA A 318 -4.82 0.24 8.01
CA ALA A 318 -5.36 -0.61 9.06
C ALA A 318 -4.73 -0.28 10.43
N LEU A 319 -3.41 -0.08 10.48
CA LEU A 319 -2.68 0.37 11.66
C LEU A 319 -3.13 1.75 12.12
N GLY A 320 -3.29 2.70 11.20
CA GLY A 320 -3.76 4.06 11.51
C GLY A 320 -5.12 4.05 12.20
N ARG A 321 -6.07 3.27 11.65
CA ARG A 321 -7.41 3.10 12.24
C ARG A 321 -7.36 2.43 13.61
N TRP A 322 -6.52 1.41 13.78
CA TRP A 322 -6.36 0.76 15.08
C TRP A 322 -5.74 1.72 16.11
N PHE A 323 -4.66 2.42 15.78
CA PHE A 323 -4.01 3.36 16.69
C PHE A 323 -4.91 4.53 17.08
N ASP A 324 -5.72 5.06 16.16
CA ASP A 324 -6.72 6.08 16.48
C ASP A 324 -7.79 5.57 17.46
N SER A 325 -8.12 4.28 17.42
CA SER A 325 -9.08 3.67 18.37
C SER A 325 -8.52 3.51 19.79
N LEU A 326 -7.19 3.59 19.95
CA LEU A 326 -6.53 3.51 21.26
C LEU A 326 -6.55 4.84 22.03
N LEU A 327 -6.89 5.95 21.37
CA LEU A 327 -6.93 7.24 22.04
C LEU A 327 -8.09 7.25 23.03
N PRO A 328 -7.85 7.67 24.30
CA PRO A 328 -8.94 7.79 25.25
C PRO A 328 -9.98 8.75 24.69
N SER A 329 -11.26 8.41 24.84
CA SER A 329 -12.41 9.26 24.49
C SER A 329 -12.48 10.55 25.30
N SER A 330 -11.46 10.82 26.13
CA SER A 330 -11.29 12.02 26.94
C SER A 330 -11.36 13.24 26.03
N SER A 331 -12.39 14.05 26.28
CA SER A 331 -12.69 15.32 25.63
C SER A 331 -13.10 15.27 24.16
N SER A 332 -14.06 14.41 23.79
CA SER A 332 -15.20 15.00 23.07
C SER A 332 -15.87 15.96 24.05
N SER A 333 -15.28 17.14 24.26
CA SER A 333 -16.07 18.31 24.63
C SER A 333 -17.17 18.31 23.61
N SER A 334 -18.39 18.00 24.07
CA SER A 334 -19.60 18.08 23.30
C SER A 334 -19.74 19.51 22.82
N SER A 335 -19.00 19.88 21.76
CA SER A 335 -19.51 20.75 20.73
C SER A 335 -20.63 19.94 20.09
N SER A 336 -21.71 19.77 20.85
CA SER A 336 -23.04 19.73 20.33
C SER A 336 -23.08 20.97 19.45
N TYR A 337 -22.80 20.78 18.17
CA TYR A 337 -23.32 21.66 17.16
C TYR A 337 -24.83 21.47 17.28
N THR A 338 -25.43 22.09 18.30
CA THR A 338 -26.78 22.58 18.24
C THR A 338 -26.77 23.41 16.98
N LEU A 339 -27.28 22.82 15.90
CA LEU A 339 -27.80 23.56 14.78
C LEU A 339 -28.64 24.65 15.46
N SER A 340 -28.15 25.88 15.49
CA SER A 340 -28.85 26.96 16.18
C SER A 340 -30.25 27.00 15.59
N ASP A 341 -31.26 26.83 16.44
CA ASP A 341 -32.69 26.95 16.16
C ASP A 341 -33.11 28.30 15.54
N THR A 342 -32.16 29.16 15.16
CA THR A 342 -32.40 30.43 14.47
C THR A 342 -32.91 30.30 13.03
N ASP A 343 -32.88 29.10 12.42
CA ASP A 343 -33.58 28.87 11.14
C ASP A 343 -35.02 28.34 11.32
N ARG A 344 -35.51 28.22 12.57
CA ARG A 344 -36.89 27.79 12.86
C ARG A 344 -37.88 28.95 13.05
N ILE A 345 -37.42 30.21 12.90
CA ILE A 345 -38.27 31.41 12.91
C ILE A 345 -38.16 32.10 11.55
N LYS A 346 -38.75 31.48 10.52
CA LYS A 346 -39.21 32.08 9.25
C LYS A 346 -39.85 30.99 8.38
N ARG A 347 -40.94 30.41 8.86
CA ARG A 347 -42.03 29.89 8.02
C ARG A 347 -43.33 30.20 8.70
#